data_AF-A0A803KBF9-F1
#
_entry.id   AF-A0A803KBF9-F1
#
_cell.length_a   1.000
_cell.length_b   1.000
_cell.length_c   1.000
_cell.angle_alpha   90.00
_cell.angle_beta   90.00
_cell.angle_gamma   90.00
#
_symmetry.space_group_name_H-M   'P 1'
#
loop_
_entity.id
_entity.type
_entity.pdbx_description
1 polymer ?
#
loop_
_entity_poly.entity_id
_entity_poly.type
_entity_poly.pdbx_seq_one_letter_code
_entity_poly.pdbx_strand_id
1 'polypeptide(L)'
;MRTILFASKEIAKVPLSDNTISRRINDMSADIESVVLEKIRISEKFALQLDESTDISGHAQLLANVRFVDGDAIKENFFFCKALPEKTTGEEIFRVTSEYLEQGGLKWEYCTSVCTDGAAAMVGHTKGFVSRVKERNPDVIVTHCFLHREALVAKTLPAALVHVLDDVVRMVNFIKSRPLKSRIFLALCEEMGAKHKTLLFHTEVRWLSRGKVLARVYELREELKVFLTNERSDYAKQLTSDEWCVRLAYLADIFYHLNELNTRMQGRSENLLTSTDKINGFRSKVQLWHQHVESGNLEMFTLTKQWLGVHTAALCEIIVKHLKTLEEKLSFYFSSVSTECLDWVRDPYSSASVGGKDMTLQEQEELTELRQNRGFKLRFADLPLDSFWLDTAKEFPLLANKAILTLLPFSTTYLCEISFSSMIAIKTKYRERLRSVDEELRVCLSSIPARISALCSAKQAQVAH
;
A
#
# COMPACT_ATOMS: atom_id res chain seq x y z
N MET A 1 -19.81 -26.41 20.28
CA MET A 1 -19.89 -24.93 20.37
C MET A 1 -20.09 -24.40 21.80
N ARG A 2 -21.00 -24.92 22.63
CA ARG A 2 -21.24 -24.42 24.00
C ARG A 2 -20.02 -24.54 24.95
N THR A 3 -19.21 -25.59 24.85
CA THR A 3 -18.05 -25.82 25.73
C THR A 3 -16.88 -24.86 25.47
N ILE A 4 -16.67 -24.45 24.21
CA ILE A 4 -15.61 -23.50 23.81
C ILE A 4 -15.97 -22.07 24.26
N LEU A 5 -17.24 -21.68 24.13
CA LEU A 5 -17.77 -20.40 24.61
C LEU A 5 -17.74 -20.28 26.15
N PHE A 6 -17.89 -21.40 26.87
CA PHE A 6 -17.79 -21.43 28.33
C PHE A 6 -16.33 -21.29 28.77
N ALA A 7 -15.40 -22.03 28.15
CA ALA A 7 -13.97 -21.93 28.45
C ALA A 7 -13.40 -20.52 28.21
N SER A 8 -13.79 -19.85 27.12
CA SER A 8 -13.40 -18.47 26.85
C SER A 8 -13.88 -17.49 27.93
N LYS A 9 -15.12 -17.65 28.42
CA LYS A 9 -15.67 -16.83 29.51
C LYS A 9 -14.99 -17.08 30.85
N GLU A 10 -14.60 -18.31 31.15
CA GLU A 10 -13.88 -18.63 32.39
C GLU A 10 -12.41 -18.18 32.33
N ILE A 11 -11.75 -18.28 31.17
CA ILE A 11 -10.38 -17.74 30.98
C ILE A 11 -10.36 -16.21 31.13
N ALA A 12 -11.40 -15.52 30.66
CA ALA A 12 -11.54 -14.07 30.84
C ALA A 12 -11.75 -13.64 32.31
N LYS A 13 -12.12 -14.56 33.20
CA LYS A 13 -12.24 -14.30 34.65
C LYS A 13 -10.93 -14.47 35.41
N VAL A 14 -9.86 -14.95 34.77
CA VAL A 14 -8.53 -15.03 35.39
C VAL A 14 -7.86 -13.67 35.21
N PRO A 15 -7.77 -12.80 36.23
CA PRO A 15 -7.06 -11.55 36.11
C PRO A 15 -5.58 -11.86 35.91
N LEU A 16 -5.09 -11.64 34.69
CA LEU A 16 -3.66 -11.71 34.40
C LEU A 16 -3.10 -10.32 34.64
N SER A 17 -2.04 -10.23 35.44
CA SER A 17 -1.32 -8.97 35.60
C SER A 17 -0.77 -8.50 34.24
N ASP A 18 -0.65 -7.18 34.06
CA ASP A 18 -0.05 -6.58 32.86
C ASP A 18 1.33 -7.19 32.56
N ASN A 19 2.10 -7.47 33.62
CA ASN A 19 3.41 -8.12 33.53
C ASN A 19 3.33 -9.56 33.01
N THR A 20 2.26 -10.29 33.32
CA THR A 20 2.05 -11.66 32.83
C THR A 20 1.67 -11.64 31.35
N ILE A 21 0.81 -10.71 30.93
CA ILE A 21 0.44 -10.53 29.52
C ILE A 21 1.65 -10.11 28.70
N SER A 22 2.41 -9.12 29.16
CA SER A 22 3.63 -8.66 28.49
C SER A 22 4.65 -9.79 28.32
N ARG A 23 4.89 -10.60 29.36
CA ARG A 23 5.79 -11.77 29.25
C ARG A 23 5.31 -12.77 28.19
N ARG A 24 4.01 -13.07 28.14
CA ARG A 24 3.45 -14.00 27.14
C ARG A 24 3.61 -13.45 25.72
N ILE A 25 3.38 -12.15 25.52
CA ILE A 25 3.59 -11.49 24.24
C ILE A 25 5.06 -11.61 23.82
N ASN A 26 6.00 -11.32 24.73
CA ASN A 26 7.42 -11.43 24.45
C ASN A 26 7.84 -12.87 24.13
N ASP A 27 7.36 -13.87 24.89
CA ASP A 27 7.63 -15.29 24.64
C ASP A 27 7.10 -15.73 23.26
N MET A 28 5.87 -15.33 22.91
CA MET A 28 5.29 -15.63 21.59
C MET A 28 6.01 -14.90 20.46
N SER A 29 6.36 -13.62 20.67
CA SER A 29 7.11 -12.82 19.70
C SER A 29 8.47 -13.43 19.40
N ALA A 30 9.23 -13.81 20.43
CA ALA A 30 10.55 -14.41 20.27
C ALA A 30 10.48 -15.78 19.54
N ASP A 31 9.47 -16.60 19.82
CA ASP A 31 9.26 -17.85 19.08
C ASP A 31 8.90 -17.60 17.61
N ILE A 32 7.97 -16.67 17.33
CA ILE A 32 7.61 -16.27 15.97
C ILE A 32 8.83 -15.76 15.20
N GLU A 33 9.61 -14.86 15.81
CA GLU A 33 10.84 -14.32 15.26
C GLU A 33 11.83 -15.43 14.89
N SER A 34 12.06 -16.36 15.81
CA SER A 34 12.96 -17.50 15.60
C SER A 34 12.52 -18.34 14.40
N VAL A 35 11.22 -18.65 14.28
CA VAL A 35 10.68 -19.47 13.17
C VAL A 35 10.77 -18.71 11.84
N VAL A 36 10.46 -17.41 11.83
CA VAL A 36 10.54 -16.56 10.63
C VAL A 36 11.99 -16.50 10.13
N LEU A 37 12.94 -16.23 11.02
CA LEU A 37 14.37 -16.15 10.68
C LEU A 37 14.93 -17.50 10.23
N GLU A 38 14.49 -18.62 10.82
CA GLU A 38 14.83 -19.96 10.34
C GLU A 38 14.35 -20.18 8.90
N LYS A 39 13.09 -19.87 8.60
CA LYS A 39 12.54 -20.03 7.25
C LYS A 39 13.23 -19.15 6.22
N ILE A 40 13.56 -17.90 6.56
CA ILE A 40 14.31 -17.00 5.66
C ILE A 40 15.72 -17.55 5.39
N ARG A 41 16.41 -18.09 6.41
CA ARG A 41 17.72 -18.71 6.24
C ARG A 41 17.67 -19.92 5.32
N ILE A 42 16.62 -20.76 5.43
CA ILE A 42 16.40 -21.90 4.54
C ILE A 42 16.10 -21.44 3.10
N SER A 43 15.37 -20.34 2.95
CA SER A 43 15.04 -19.78 1.63
C SER A 43 16.25 -19.22 0.88
N GLU A 44 17.32 -18.84 1.58
CA GLU A 44 18.52 -18.14 1.07
C GLU A 44 18.27 -16.85 0.27
N LYS A 45 17.02 -16.44 0.10
CA LYS A 45 16.60 -15.29 -0.72
C LYS A 45 15.41 -14.64 -0.07
N PHE A 46 15.46 -13.33 0.10
CA PHE A 46 14.33 -12.58 0.62
C PHE A 46 14.24 -11.17 0.02
N ALA A 47 13.05 -10.63 -0.01
CA ALA A 47 12.76 -9.25 -0.37
C ALA A 47 12.29 -8.48 0.86
N LEU A 48 12.64 -7.20 0.94
CA LEU A 48 12.18 -6.30 1.99
C LEU A 48 11.29 -5.20 1.41
N GLN A 49 10.29 -4.80 2.18
CA GLN A 49 9.70 -3.47 2.06
C GLN A 49 9.98 -2.71 3.35
N LEU A 50 10.36 -1.44 3.23
CA LEU A 50 10.64 -0.56 4.37
C LEU A 50 9.93 0.77 4.18
N ASP A 51 9.41 1.27 5.29
CA ASP A 51 8.78 2.57 5.34
C ASP A 51 8.98 3.19 6.73
N GLU A 52 8.89 4.51 6.82
CA GLU A 52 9.05 5.28 8.06
C GLU A 52 7.77 6.04 8.37
N SER A 53 7.38 6.04 9.63
CA SER A 53 6.27 6.87 10.10
C SER A 53 6.50 7.33 11.52
N THR A 54 5.95 8.50 11.85
CA THR A 54 6.02 9.06 13.20
C THR A 54 4.87 8.53 14.06
N ASP A 55 5.19 8.00 15.25
CA ASP A 55 4.18 7.55 16.20
C ASP A 55 3.49 8.71 16.94
N ILE A 56 2.46 8.40 17.73
CA ILE A 56 1.70 9.40 18.49
C ILE A 56 2.54 10.16 19.52
N SER A 57 3.71 9.63 19.89
CA SER A 57 4.65 10.22 20.84
C SER A 57 5.72 11.04 20.14
N GLY A 58 5.65 11.20 18.81
CA GLY A 58 6.59 11.97 18.01
C GLY A 58 7.88 11.23 17.64
N HIS A 59 7.98 9.92 17.91
CA HIS A 59 9.17 9.14 17.56
C HIS A 59 9.02 8.54 16.16
N ALA A 60 10.07 8.65 15.36
CA ALA A 60 10.15 7.96 14.07
C ALA A 60 10.26 6.44 14.28
N GLN A 61 9.44 5.68 13.57
CA GLN A 61 9.40 4.23 13.60
C GLN A 61 9.72 3.71 12.21
N LEU A 62 10.81 2.95 12.10
CA LEU A 62 11.17 2.20 10.90
C LEU A 62 10.48 0.84 10.96
N LEU A 63 9.69 0.55 9.93
CA LEU A 63 8.96 -0.70 9.85
C LEU A 63 9.38 -1.46 8.59
N ALA A 64 9.65 -2.75 8.76
CA ALA A 64 9.95 -3.65 7.68
C ALA A 64 9.00 -4.85 7.63
N ASN A 65 8.63 -5.24 6.41
CA ASN A 65 8.04 -6.55 6.13
C ASN A 65 8.95 -7.30 5.16
N VAL A 66 8.86 -8.62 5.19
CA VAL A 66 9.73 -9.52 4.42
C VAL A 66 8.89 -10.46 3.54
N ARG A 67 9.43 -10.77 2.36
CA ARG A 67 8.91 -11.83 1.48
C ARG A 67 10.01 -12.86 1.23
N PHE A 68 9.69 -14.14 1.37
CA PHE A 68 10.64 -15.25 1.21
C PHE A 68 9.91 -16.51 0.74
N VAL A 69 10.65 -17.51 0.27
CA VAL A 69 10.09 -18.80 -0.11
C VAL A 69 9.97 -19.68 1.11
N ASP A 70 8.80 -20.28 1.32
CA ASP A 70 8.57 -21.26 2.38
C ASP A 70 7.84 -22.48 1.82
N GLY A 71 8.60 -23.54 1.53
CA GLY A 71 8.09 -24.72 0.86
C GLY A 71 7.66 -24.43 -0.58
N ASP A 72 6.36 -24.51 -0.83
CA ASP A 72 5.72 -24.41 -2.14
C ASP A 72 5.04 -23.06 -2.40
N ALA A 73 5.27 -22.06 -1.56
CA ALA A 73 4.70 -20.73 -1.73
C ALA A 73 5.67 -19.62 -1.35
N ILE A 74 5.47 -18.45 -1.96
CA ILE A 74 6.09 -17.22 -1.50
C ILE A 74 5.24 -16.65 -0.35
N LYS A 75 5.86 -16.44 0.81
CA LYS A 75 5.18 -15.95 2.02
C LYS A 75 5.59 -14.52 2.34
N GLU A 76 4.63 -13.77 2.86
CA GLU A 76 4.82 -12.43 3.40
C GLU A 76 4.67 -12.48 4.91
N ASN A 77 5.59 -11.81 5.62
CA ASN A 77 5.52 -11.72 7.08
C ASN A 77 5.98 -10.35 7.58
N PHE A 78 5.47 -9.96 8.75
CA PHE A 78 6.05 -8.89 9.53
C PHE A 78 7.51 -9.22 9.86
N PHE A 79 8.39 -8.23 9.73
CA PHE A 79 9.82 -8.43 9.98
C PHE A 79 10.24 -7.74 11.27
N PHE A 80 10.14 -6.40 11.34
CA PHE A 80 10.41 -5.65 12.57
C PHE A 80 9.73 -4.27 12.55
N CYS A 81 9.63 -3.65 13.72
CA CYS A 81 9.33 -2.24 13.94
C CYS A 81 10.31 -1.68 14.97
N LYS A 82 11.25 -0.82 14.56
CA LYS A 82 12.28 -0.26 15.43
C LYS A 82 12.21 1.26 15.44
N ALA A 83 12.35 1.85 16.62
CA ALA A 83 12.41 3.29 16.76
C ALA A 83 13.74 3.83 16.21
N LEU A 84 13.69 4.97 15.52
CA LEU A 84 14.86 5.74 15.10
C LEU A 84 15.04 6.91 16.08
N PRO A 85 15.95 6.83 17.05
CA PRO A 85 15.96 7.73 18.21
C PRO A 85 16.39 9.17 17.89
N GLU A 86 17.27 9.37 16.92
CA GLU A 86 17.84 10.70 16.64
C GLU A 86 17.54 11.21 15.23
N LYS A 87 17.86 10.41 14.20
CA LYS A 87 17.83 10.86 12.80
C LYS A 87 17.18 9.82 11.91
N THR A 88 16.44 10.28 10.90
CA THR A 88 15.85 9.45 9.85
C THR A 88 16.71 9.46 8.59
N THR A 89 18.03 9.41 8.72
CA THR A 89 18.94 9.38 7.56
C THR A 89 19.04 7.97 6.98
N GLY A 90 19.41 7.88 5.70
CA GLY A 90 19.66 6.58 5.06
C GLY A 90 20.73 5.74 5.73
N GLU A 91 21.70 6.38 6.40
CA GLU A 91 22.71 5.71 7.22
C GLU A 91 22.12 5.04 8.45
N GLU A 92 21.25 5.75 9.18
CA GLU A 92 20.65 5.22 10.39
C GLU A 92 19.65 4.09 10.06
N ILE A 93 18.87 4.26 9.00
CA ILE A 93 17.98 3.21 8.49
C ILE A 93 18.78 1.97 8.08
N PHE A 94 19.92 2.15 7.39
CA PHE A 94 20.80 1.07 7.01
C PHE A 94 21.41 0.37 8.22
N ARG A 95 21.87 1.13 9.21
CA ARG A 95 22.46 0.61 10.45
C ARG A 95 21.46 -0.25 11.21
N VAL A 96 20.28 0.28 11.53
CA VAL A 96 19.23 -0.44 12.28
C VAL A 96 18.79 -1.71 11.54
N THR A 97 18.61 -1.62 10.23
CA THR A 97 18.24 -2.79 9.42
C THR A 97 19.36 -3.84 9.40
N SER A 98 20.62 -3.41 9.26
CA SER A 98 21.77 -4.32 9.24
C SER A 98 21.99 -5.01 10.59
N GLU A 99 21.90 -4.26 11.70
CA GLU A 99 21.99 -4.83 13.05
C GLU A 99 20.94 -5.93 13.27
N TYR A 100 19.71 -5.71 12.79
CA TYR A 100 18.65 -6.71 12.87
C TYR A 100 18.91 -7.94 11.99
N LEU A 101 19.39 -7.74 10.75
CA LEU A 101 19.78 -8.85 9.87
C LEU A 101 20.92 -9.68 10.49
N GLU A 102 21.95 -9.02 11.01
CA GLU A 102 23.11 -9.66 11.63
C GLU A 102 22.71 -10.49 12.87
N GLN A 103 21.84 -9.94 13.73
CA GLN A 103 21.28 -10.67 14.88
C GLN A 103 20.50 -11.90 14.45
N GLY A 104 19.81 -11.84 13.32
CA GLY A 104 19.08 -12.96 12.74
C GLY A 104 19.92 -13.94 11.90
N GLY A 105 21.23 -13.70 11.77
CA GLY A 105 22.11 -14.51 10.92
C GLY A 105 21.81 -14.39 9.42
N LEU A 106 21.23 -13.26 9.00
CA LEU A 106 20.90 -12.93 7.62
C LEU A 106 21.96 -11.98 7.05
N LYS A 107 22.14 -12.01 5.73
CA LYS A 107 23.10 -11.17 5.03
C LYS A 107 22.46 -10.43 3.86
N TRP A 108 23.00 -9.26 3.52
CA TRP A 108 22.50 -8.42 2.44
C TRP A 108 22.64 -9.05 1.05
N GLU A 109 23.63 -9.92 0.86
CA GLU A 109 23.86 -10.68 -0.37
C GLU A 109 22.67 -11.59 -0.73
N TYR A 110 21.89 -11.99 0.27
CA TYR A 110 20.67 -12.80 0.11
C TYR A 110 19.39 -11.94 -0.02
N CYS A 111 19.51 -10.63 0.18
CA CYS A 111 18.39 -9.70 -0.02
C CYS A 111 18.27 -9.36 -1.51
N THR A 112 17.32 -9.97 -2.20
CA THR A 112 17.18 -9.86 -3.66
C THR A 112 16.54 -8.54 -4.08
N SER A 113 15.74 -7.93 -3.21
CA SER A 113 15.09 -6.68 -3.52
C SER A 113 14.64 -5.89 -2.29
N VAL A 114 14.50 -4.59 -2.50
CA VAL A 114 14.07 -3.61 -1.49
C VAL A 114 13.03 -2.67 -2.10
N CYS A 115 11.88 -2.52 -1.46
CA CYS A 115 10.85 -1.54 -1.81
C CYS A 115 10.74 -0.42 -0.76
N THR A 116 10.76 0.84 -1.19
CA THR A 116 10.68 2.02 -0.29
C THR A 116 9.78 3.12 -0.85
N ASP A 117 9.44 4.12 -0.03
CA ASP A 117 8.61 5.29 -0.38
C ASP A 117 9.27 6.28 -1.36
N GLY A 118 10.58 6.13 -1.62
CA GLY A 118 11.36 7.01 -2.47
C GLY A 118 11.75 8.35 -1.84
N ALA A 119 11.66 8.50 -0.52
CA ALA A 119 12.18 9.67 0.16
C ALA A 119 13.71 9.80 -0.04
N ALA A 120 14.25 11.02 0.07
CA ALA A 120 15.67 11.28 -0.13
C ALA A 120 16.57 10.46 0.82
N ALA A 121 16.11 10.19 2.05
CA ALA A 121 16.80 9.30 2.99
C ALA A 121 16.85 7.84 2.50
N MET A 122 15.86 7.40 1.72
CA MET A 122 15.82 6.06 1.16
C MET A 122 16.63 5.93 -0.12
N VAL A 123 16.38 6.79 -1.12
CA VAL A 123 16.90 6.63 -2.50
C VAL A 123 18.02 7.61 -2.87
N GLY A 124 18.47 8.47 -1.95
CA GLY A 124 19.52 9.45 -2.22
C GLY A 124 20.82 8.81 -2.71
N HIS A 125 21.35 9.26 -3.85
CA HIS A 125 22.46 8.62 -4.56
C HIS A 125 23.72 8.35 -3.72
N THR A 126 24.09 9.28 -2.83
CA THR A 126 25.35 9.17 -2.04
C THR A 126 25.13 8.70 -0.61
N LYS A 127 24.01 9.08 0.02
CA LYS A 127 23.78 8.87 1.47
C LYS A 127 22.47 8.15 1.77
N GLY A 128 21.74 7.75 0.74
CA GLY A 128 20.48 7.03 0.89
C GLY A 128 20.70 5.60 1.36
N PHE A 129 19.71 5.05 2.03
CA PHE A 129 19.67 3.65 2.46
C PHE A 129 19.97 2.70 1.30
N VAL A 130 19.30 2.89 0.16
CA VAL A 130 19.46 2.07 -1.04
C VAL A 130 20.90 2.06 -1.56
N SER A 131 21.58 3.22 -1.57
CA SER A 131 22.97 3.28 -2.03
C SER A 131 23.89 2.43 -1.16
N ARG A 132 23.66 2.43 0.16
CA ARG A 132 24.40 1.60 1.11
C ARG A 132 24.08 0.12 0.97
N VAL A 133 22.82 -0.23 0.68
CA VAL A 133 22.45 -1.62 0.35
C VAL A 133 23.18 -2.08 -0.92
N LYS A 134 23.24 -1.23 -1.96
CA LYS A 134 23.96 -1.53 -3.21
C LYS A 134 25.47 -1.72 -3.02
N GLU A 135 26.08 -1.09 -2.03
CA GLU A 135 27.48 -1.35 -1.66
C GLU A 135 27.69 -2.77 -1.10
N ARG A 136 26.66 -3.37 -0.48
CA ARG A 136 26.70 -4.75 0.06
C ARG A 136 26.19 -5.80 -0.93
N ASN A 137 25.19 -5.44 -1.73
CA ASN A 137 24.64 -6.28 -2.79
C ASN A 137 24.39 -5.41 -4.04
N PRO A 138 25.34 -5.38 -4.99
CA PRO A 138 25.21 -4.59 -6.22
C PRO A 138 24.00 -4.99 -7.09
N ASP A 139 23.57 -6.25 -7.00
CA ASP A 139 22.51 -6.84 -7.82
C ASP A 139 21.11 -6.66 -7.20
N VAL A 140 20.99 -6.00 -6.04
CA VAL A 140 19.71 -5.77 -5.38
C VAL A 140 18.75 -4.98 -6.27
N ILE A 141 17.54 -5.51 -6.46
CA ILE A 141 16.48 -4.83 -7.19
C ILE A 141 15.84 -3.78 -6.27
N VAL A 142 15.81 -2.54 -6.72
CA VAL A 142 15.21 -1.43 -5.95
C VAL A 142 13.90 -1.03 -6.58
N THR A 143 12.84 -1.06 -5.79
CA THR A 143 11.52 -0.62 -6.21
C THR A 143 11.11 0.65 -5.45
N HIS A 144 10.81 1.71 -6.19
CA HIS A 144 10.08 2.84 -5.63
C HIS A 144 8.60 2.49 -5.61
N CYS A 145 8.01 2.48 -4.41
CA CYS A 145 6.63 2.08 -4.13
C CYS A 145 5.64 2.68 -5.12
N PHE A 146 4.85 1.82 -5.77
CA PHE A 146 3.90 2.23 -6.79
C PHE A 146 2.77 3.10 -6.21
N LEU A 147 2.36 2.87 -4.96
CA LEU A 147 1.34 3.69 -4.28
C LEU A 147 1.86 5.12 -4.04
N HIS A 148 3.13 5.26 -3.64
CA HIS A 148 3.76 6.57 -3.46
C HIS A 148 3.95 7.29 -4.80
N ARG A 149 4.37 6.58 -5.86
CA ARG A 149 4.48 7.14 -7.23
C ARG A 149 3.12 7.57 -7.79
N GLU A 150 2.08 6.75 -7.61
CA GLU A 150 0.71 7.09 -7.99
C GLU A 150 0.21 8.32 -7.23
N ALA A 151 0.48 8.42 -5.93
CA ALA A 151 0.15 9.61 -5.16
C ALA A 151 0.89 10.88 -5.65
N LEU A 152 2.11 10.76 -6.19
CA LEU A 152 2.81 11.87 -6.84
C LEU A 152 2.17 12.25 -8.17
N VAL A 153 1.75 11.27 -8.97
CA VAL A 153 0.99 11.50 -10.22
C VAL A 153 -0.32 12.23 -9.92
N ALA A 154 -1.08 11.79 -8.93
CA ALA A 154 -2.37 12.33 -8.56
C ALA A 154 -2.32 13.81 -8.11
N LYS A 155 -1.17 14.30 -7.62
CA LYS A 155 -0.96 15.71 -7.24
C LYS A 155 -0.94 16.66 -8.45
N THR A 156 -0.90 16.13 -9.66
CA THR A 156 -0.87 16.90 -10.89
C THR A 156 -2.26 17.49 -11.16
N LEU A 157 -2.41 18.81 -11.03
CA LEU A 157 -3.67 19.49 -11.35
C LEU A 157 -3.39 20.81 -12.08
N PRO A 158 -4.16 21.15 -13.13
CA PRO A 158 -4.16 22.51 -13.69
C PRO A 158 -4.56 23.55 -12.64
N ALA A 159 -4.02 24.78 -12.75
CA ALA A 159 -4.28 25.87 -11.82
C ALA A 159 -5.78 26.12 -11.57
N ALA A 160 -6.62 25.99 -12.61
CA ALA A 160 -8.08 26.15 -12.51
C ALA A 160 -8.74 25.12 -11.58
N LEU A 161 -8.19 23.90 -11.47
CA LEU A 161 -8.70 22.85 -10.59
C LEU A 161 -8.08 22.89 -9.19
N VAL A 162 -6.83 23.36 -9.08
CA VAL A 162 -6.17 23.58 -7.78
C VAL A 162 -6.98 24.55 -6.93
N HIS A 163 -7.47 25.66 -7.51
CA HIS A 163 -8.30 26.62 -6.79
C HIS A 163 -9.56 25.99 -6.18
N VAL A 164 -10.25 25.14 -6.94
CA VAL A 164 -11.46 24.44 -6.46
C VAL A 164 -11.10 23.49 -5.32
N LEU A 165 -10.00 22.75 -5.44
CA LEU A 165 -9.53 21.87 -4.37
C LEU A 165 -9.19 22.65 -3.09
N ASP A 166 -8.52 23.79 -3.21
CA ASP A 166 -8.16 24.65 -2.08
C ASP A 166 -9.41 25.23 -1.40
N ASP A 167 -10.40 25.67 -2.18
CA ASP A 167 -11.69 26.12 -1.66
C ASP A 167 -12.39 25.03 -0.86
N VAL A 168 -12.44 23.80 -1.40
CA VAL A 168 -13.02 22.64 -0.71
C VAL A 168 -12.32 22.38 0.63
N VAL A 169 -10.98 22.39 0.65
CA VAL A 169 -10.22 22.19 1.89
C VAL A 169 -10.55 23.28 2.91
N ARG A 170 -10.62 24.55 2.48
CA ARG A 170 -10.98 25.67 3.36
C ARG A 170 -12.40 25.57 3.88
N MET A 171 -13.38 25.20 3.05
CA MET A 171 -14.77 24.98 3.45
C MET A 171 -14.87 23.88 4.52
N VAL A 172 -14.21 22.73 4.29
CA VAL A 172 -14.20 21.63 5.25
C VAL A 172 -13.55 22.06 6.56
N ASN A 173 -12.41 22.75 6.52
CA ASN A 173 -11.72 23.25 7.71
C ASN A 173 -12.56 24.29 8.47
N PHE A 174 -13.29 25.16 7.77
CA PHE A 174 -14.19 26.13 8.40
C PHE A 174 -15.26 25.47 9.27
N ILE A 175 -15.81 24.34 8.83
CA ILE A 175 -16.84 23.58 9.55
C ILE A 175 -16.22 22.70 10.64
N LYS A 176 -15.10 22.04 10.33
CA LYS A 176 -14.48 21.04 11.21
C LYS A 176 -13.61 21.62 12.31
N SER A 177 -13.06 22.83 12.12
CA SER A 177 -12.25 23.52 13.14
C SER A 177 -13.02 23.83 14.42
N ARG A 178 -14.36 23.88 14.38
CA ARG A 178 -15.20 24.18 15.54
C ARG A 178 -16.25 23.09 15.76
N PRO A 179 -16.25 22.40 16.93
CA PRO A 179 -17.24 21.36 17.23
C PRO A 179 -18.69 21.83 17.15
N LEU A 180 -18.97 23.10 17.49
CA LEU A 180 -20.30 23.68 17.35
C LEU A 180 -20.75 23.71 15.88
N LYS A 181 -19.90 24.18 14.95
CA LYS A 181 -20.20 24.24 13.52
C LYS A 181 -20.45 22.85 12.95
N SER A 182 -19.64 21.87 13.36
CA SER A 182 -19.84 20.48 12.96
C SER A 182 -21.18 19.91 13.44
N ARG A 183 -21.65 20.27 14.65
CA ARG A 183 -22.97 19.85 15.17
C ARG A 183 -24.13 20.53 14.46
N ILE A 184 -24.01 21.83 14.17
CA ILE A 184 -25.05 22.58 13.44
C ILE A 184 -25.16 22.06 12.01
N PHE A 185 -24.03 21.83 11.34
CA PHE A 185 -24.02 21.25 9.99
C PHE A 185 -24.63 19.84 9.97
N LEU A 186 -24.31 18.99 10.97
CA LEU A 186 -24.93 17.68 11.13
C LEU A 186 -26.46 17.78 11.21
N ALA A 187 -26.98 18.65 12.10
CA ALA A 187 -28.42 18.84 12.26
C ALA A 187 -29.09 19.32 10.96
N LEU A 188 -28.46 20.26 10.25
CA LEU A 188 -28.94 20.72 8.95
C LEU A 188 -29.01 19.59 7.92
N CYS A 189 -27.98 18.75 7.82
CA CYS A 189 -28.00 17.58 6.94
C CYS A 189 -29.13 16.61 7.28
N GLU A 190 -29.45 16.44 8.57
CA GLU A 190 -30.56 15.59 9.01
C GLU A 190 -31.91 16.16 8.61
N GLU A 191 -32.10 17.46 8.81
CA GLU A 191 -33.32 18.18 8.42
C GLU A 191 -33.55 18.17 6.90
N MET A 192 -32.47 18.28 6.12
CA MET A 192 -32.52 18.24 4.65
C MET A 192 -32.60 16.81 4.08
N GLY A 193 -32.58 15.77 4.91
CA GLY A 193 -32.70 14.39 4.49
C GLY A 193 -31.47 13.83 3.77
N ALA A 194 -30.29 14.41 4.01
CA ALA A 194 -29.05 14.00 3.36
C ALA A 194 -28.65 12.57 3.76
N LYS A 195 -28.21 11.77 2.78
CA LYS A 195 -27.73 10.40 3.01
C LYS A 195 -26.51 10.39 3.93
N HIS A 196 -25.57 11.29 3.69
CA HIS A 196 -24.44 11.53 4.58
C HIS A 196 -24.67 12.78 5.41
N LYS A 197 -24.32 12.71 6.69
CA LYS A 197 -24.63 13.78 7.65
C LYS A 197 -23.39 14.53 8.14
N THR A 198 -22.20 14.06 7.76
CA THR A 198 -20.93 14.66 8.19
C THR A 198 -19.94 14.75 7.05
N LEU A 199 -19.14 15.82 7.05
CA LEU A 199 -17.95 15.92 6.22
C LEU A 199 -16.83 15.04 6.78
N LEU A 200 -15.94 14.60 5.90
CA LEU A 200 -14.70 13.94 6.31
C LEU A 200 -13.66 15.00 6.65
N PHE A 201 -12.93 14.83 7.75
CA PHE A 201 -11.81 15.73 8.07
C PHE A 201 -10.60 15.34 7.23
N HIS A 202 -9.90 16.34 6.70
CA HIS A 202 -8.69 16.15 5.93
C HIS A 202 -7.48 16.44 6.80
N THR A 203 -6.53 15.51 6.86
CA THR A 203 -5.15 15.80 7.23
C THR A 203 -4.30 15.79 5.96
N GLU A 204 -3.31 16.68 5.87
CA GLU A 204 -2.49 16.90 4.67
C GLU A 204 -1.74 15.66 4.17
N VAL A 205 -1.72 14.58 4.96
CA VAL A 205 -0.78 13.48 4.88
C VAL A 205 -1.15 12.43 3.82
N ARG A 206 -2.37 12.39 3.25
CA ARG A 206 -2.72 11.39 2.21
C ARG A 206 -3.63 11.95 1.12
N TRP A 207 -3.10 12.16 -0.08
CA TRP A 207 -3.83 12.73 -1.24
C TRP A 207 -5.10 11.94 -1.61
N LEU A 208 -5.08 10.62 -1.44
CA LEU A 208 -6.23 9.74 -1.70
C LEU A 208 -7.42 9.98 -0.74
N SER A 209 -7.16 10.50 0.46
CA SER A 209 -8.23 10.93 1.37
C SER A 209 -9.00 12.14 0.82
N ARG A 210 -8.37 12.96 -0.05
CA ARG A 210 -9.02 14.10 -0.71
C ARG A 210 -10.10 13.66 -1.68
N GLY A 211 -9.95 12.51 -2.36
CA GLY A 211 -11.00 11.99 -3.25
C GLY A 211 -12.31 11.73 -2.53
N LYS A 212 -12.25 11.11 -1.35
CA LYS A 212 -13.44 10.88 -0.50
C LYS A 212 -14.03 12.19 0.02
N VAL A 213 -13.19 13.18 0.35
CA VAL A 213 -13.63 14.52 0.77
C VAL A 213 -14.36 15.23 -0.38
N LEU A 214 -13.78 15.23 -1.59
CA LEU A 214 -14.36 15.85 -2.79
C LEU A 214 -15.74 15.25 -3.11
N ALA A 215 -15.84 13.93 -3.14
CA ALA A 215 -17.10 13.24 -3.36
C ALA A 215 -18.15 13.60 -2.30
N ARG A 216 -17.75 13.65 -1.02
CA ARG A 216 -18.65 14.02 0.08
C ARG A 216 -19.09 15.48 0.01
N VAL A 217 -18.20 16.39 -0.39
CA VAL A 217 -18.51 17.82 -0.53
C VAL A 217 -19.43 18.06 -1.73
N TYR A 218 -19.21 17.36 -2.84
CA TYR A 218 -20.11 17.41 -3.99
C TYR A 218 -21.51 16.88 -3.66
N GLU A 219 -21.60 15.78 -2.90
CA GLU A 219 -22.86 15.22 -2.44
C GLU A 219 -23.62 16.18 -1.52
N LEU A 220 -22.92 16.83 -0.58
CA LEU A 220 -23.52 17.73 0.41
C LEU A 220 -23.52 19.21 -0.01
N ARG A 221 -23.41 19.50 -1.30
CA ARG A 221 -23.22 20.87 -1.81
C ARG A 221 -24.40 21.79 -1.48
N GLU A 222 -25.63 21.27 -1.47
CA GLU A 222 -26.83 22.06 -1.18
C GLU A 222 -26.92 22.39 0.32
N GLU A 223 -26.65 21.42 1.19
CA GLU A 223 -26.57 21.61 2.64
C GLU A 223 -25.44 22.58 2.99
N LEU A 224 -24.27 22.42 2.34
CA LEU A 224 -23.14 23.32 2.49
C LEU A 224 -23.49 24.74 2.06
N LYS A 225 -24.22 24.91 0.96
CA LYS A 225 -24.66 26.21 0.46
C LYS A 225 -25.56 26.91 1.48
N VAL A 226 -26.56 26.21 2.02
CA VAL A 226 -27.44 26.77 3.07
C VAL A 226 -26.64 27.12 4.32
N PHE A 227 -25.81 26.19 4.80
CA PHE A 227 -24.98 26.40 6.00
C PHE A 227 -24.06 27.62 5.87
N LEU A 228 -23.30 27.70 4.78
CA LEU A 228 -22.34 28.77 4.55
C LEU A 228 -23.03 30.13 4.31
N THR A 229 -24.24 30.12 3.73
CA THR A 229 -25.07 31.33 3.59
C THR A 229 -25.49 31.86 4.95
N ASN A 230 -25.96 30.99 5.85
CA ASN A 230 -26.33 31.35 7.21
C ASN A 230 -25.14 31.86 8.03
N GLU A 231 -23.96 31.29 7.82
CA GLU A 231 -22.68 31.72 8.41
C GLU A 231 -22.09 32.98 7.74
N ARG A 232 -22.75 33.53 6.71
CA ARG A 232 -22.29 34.69 5.91
C ARG A 232 -20.88 34.50 5.35
N SER A 233 -20.54 33.28 4.97
CA SER A 233 -19.24 32.93 4.40
C SER A 233 -19.21 33.17 2.90
N ASP A 234 -18.13 33.79 2.40
CA ASP A 234 -17.93 34.01 0.96
C ASP A 234 -17.89 32.70 0.15
N TYR A 235 -17.61 31.56 0.79
CA TYR A 235 -17.64 30.25 0.15
C TYR A 235 -19.02 29.85 -0.37
N ALA A 236 -20.11 30.41 0.17
CA ALA A 236 -21.47 30.16 -0.33
C ALA A 236 -21.64 30.57 -1.81
N LYS A 237 -20.90 31.59 -2.26
CA LYS A 237 -20.91 32.06 -3.65
C LYS A 237 -20.38 30.99 -4.61
N GLN A 238 -19.38 30.23 -4.19
CA GLN A 238 -18.78 29.17 -5.02
C GLN A 238 -19.77 28.04 -5.29
N LEU A 239 -20.53 27.63 -4.28
CA LEU A 239 -21.56 26.58 -4.41
C LEU A 239 -22.79 27.03 -5.22
N THR A 240 -22.87 28.32 -5.56
CA THR A 240 -23.90 28.87 -6.45
C THR A 240 -23.41 28.98 -7.90
N SER A 241 -22.10 28.83 -8.14
CA SER A 241 -21.51 28.88 -9.48
C SER A 241 -21.53 27.50 -10.12
N ASP A 242 -22.30 27.36 -11.20
CA ASP A 242 -22.34 26.12 -12.00
C ASP A 242 -20.95 25.74 -12.52
N GLU A 243 -20.13 26.72 -12.91
CA GLU A 243 -18.76 26.53 -13.37
C GLU A 243 -17.86 25.94 -12.26
N TRP A 244 -18.04 26.40 -11.01
CA TRP A 244 -17.29 25.86 -9.88
C TRP A 244 -17.78 24.45 -9.53
N CYS A 245 -19.11 24.24 -9.49
CA CYS A 245 -19.73 22.96 -9.17
C CYS A 245 -19.38 21.86 -10.19
N VAL A 246 -19.30 22.18 -11.48
CA VAL A 246 -18.90 21.19 -12.49
C VAL A 246 -17.42 20.82 -12.39
N ARG A 247 -16.54 21.78 -12.04
CA ARG A 247 -15.12 21.48 -11.75
C ARG A 247 -14.97 20.63 -10.49
N LEU A 248 -15.79 20.86 -9.47
CA LEU A 248 -15.87 20.00 -8.30
C LEU A 248 -16.35 18.59 -8.67
N ALA A 249 -17.36 18.47 -9.54
CA ALA A 249 -17.85 17.18 -10.04
C ALA A 249 -16.73 16.40 -10.73
N TYR A 250 -15.98 17.06 -11.61
CA TYR A 250 -14.82 16.48 -12.29
C TYR A 250 -13.73 16.04 -11.33
N LEU A 251 -13.38 16.88 -10.35
CA LEU A 251 -12.42 16.51 -9.32
C LEU A 251 -12.89 15.27 -8.53
N ALA A 252 -14.17 15.19 -8.17
CA ALA A 252 -14.72 14.01 -7.50
C ALA A 252 -14.62 12.75 -8.40
N ASP A 253 -14.95 12.84 -9.70
CA ASP A 253 -14.86 11.70 -10.63
C ASP A 253 -13.41 11.25 -10.87
N ILE A 254 -12.47 12.15 -11.20
CA ILE A 254 -11.08 11.75 -11.52
C ILE A 254 -10.35 11.19 -10.29
N PHE A 255 -10.60 11.74 -9.10
CA PHE A 255 -10.04 11.20 -7.86
C PHE A 255 -10.68 9.87 -7.46
N TYR A 256 -11.94 9.63 -7.82
CA TYR A 256 -12.55 8.31 -7.66
C TYR A 256 -11.76 7.27 -8.47
N HIS A 257 -11.48 7.56 -9.74
CA HIS A 257 -10.71 6.67 -10.63
C HIS A 257 -9.27 6.44 -10.16
N LEU A 258 -8.58 7.50 -9.69
CA LEU A 258 -7.24 7.39 -9.10
C LEU A 258 -7.25 6.55 -7.81
N ASN A 259 -8.24 6.75 -6.94
CA ASN A 259 -8.39 5.95 -5.73
C ASN A 259 -8.72 4.48 -6.03
N GLU A 260 -9.48 4.21 -7.09
CA GLU A 260 -9.75 2.86 -7.57
C GLU A 260 -8.46 2.17 -8.02
N LEU A 261 -7.63 2.83 -8.83
CA LEU A 261 -6.32 2.35 -9.23
C LEU A 261 -5.45 2.04 -8.00
N ASN A 262 -5.36 2.99 -7.06
CA ASN A 262 -4.58 2.82 -5.84
C ASN A 262 -5.04 1.58 -5.04
N THR A 263 -6.35 1.47 -4.81
CA THR A 263 -6.95 0.33 -4.08
C THR A 263 -6.68 -0.99 -4.79
N ARG A 264 -6.71 -1.03 -6.13
CA ARG A 264 -6.42 -2.24 -6.90
C ARG A 264 -4.96 -2.69 -6.75
N MET A 265 -4.01 -1.80 -6.46
CA MET A 265 -2.60 -2.15 -6.20
C MET A 265 -2.32 -2.46 -4.72
N GLN A 266 -3.32 -2.32 -3.84
CA GLN A 266 -3.22 -2.72 -2.45
C GLN A 266 -3.63 -4.18 -2.30
N GLY A 267 -2.89 -4.92 -1.48
CA GLY A 267 -3.18 -6.33 -1.20
C GLY A 267 -1.94 -7.13 -0.87
N ARG A 268 -2.17 -8.32 -0.31
CA ARG A 268 -1.14 -9.36 -0.19
C ARG A 268 -0.86 -9.96 -1.57
N SER A 269 0.35 -10.46 -1.77
CA SER A 269 0.81 -11.11 -3.01
C SER A 269 0.88 -10.18 -4.24
N GLU A 270 0.70 -8.87 -4.06
CA GLU A 270 0.94 -7.90 -5.12
C GLU A 270 2.43 -7.89 -5.51
N ASN A 271 2.74 -7.91 -6.81
CA ASN A 271 4.10 -7.92 -7.32
C ASN A 271 4.27 -6.91 -8.47
N LEU A 272 5.51 -6.79 -8.97
CA LEU A 272 5.84 -5.85 -10.05
C LEU A 272 4.98 -6.09 -11.29
N LEU A 273 4.76 -7.34 -11.68
CA LEU A 273 4.02 -7.69 -12.89
C LEU A 273 2.56 -7.20 -12.79
N THR A 274 1.86 -7.59 -11.73
CA THR A 274 0.45 -7.25 -11.53
C THR A 274 0.21 -5.75 -11.34
N SER A 275 1.12 -5.07 -10.63
CA SER A 275 1.02 -3.62 -10.43
C SER A 275 1.28 -2.85 -11.72
N THR A 276 2.22 -3.32 -12.55
CA THR A 276 2.51 -2.73 -13.87
C THR A 276 1.30 -2.83 -14.79
N ASP A 277 0.63 -3.98 -14.82
CA ASP A 277 -0.56 -4.19 -15.65
C ASP A 277 -1.70 -3.23 -15.26
N LYS A 278 -1.88 -2.99 -13.96
CA LYS A 278 -2.89 -2.05 -13.42
C LYS A 278 -2.57 -0.60 -13.83
N ILE A 279 -1.31 -0.18 -13.73
CA ILE A 279 -0.86 1.15 -14.15
C ILE A 279 -1.03 1.33 -15.66
N ASN A 280 -0.58 0.36 -16.46
CA ASN A 280 -0.70 0.41 -17.92
C ASN A 280 -2.16 0.42 -18.37
N GLY A 281 -3.01 -0.41 -17.76
CA GLY A 281 -4.44 -0.40 -18.02
C GLY A 281 -5.09 0.94 -17.68
N PHE A 282 -4.70 1.59 -16.57
CA PHE A 282 -5.18 2.92 -16.23
C PHE A 282 -4.67 4.00 -17.20
N ARG A 283 -3.40 3.93 -17.61
CA ARG A 283 -2.84 4.83 -18.61
C ARG A 283 -3.58 4.74 -19.94
N SER A 284 -3.87 3.53 -20.42
CA SER A 284 -4.68 3.33 -21.64
C SER A 284 -6.10 3.88 -21.49
N LYS A 285 -6.71 3.77 -20.29
CA LYS A 285 -7.99 4.44 -20.01
C LYS A 285 -7.88 5.96 -20.10
N VAL A 286 -6.84 6.57 -19.52
CA VAL A 286 -6.62 8.03 -19.58
C VAL A 286 -6.47 8.51 -21.03
N GLN A 287 -5.72 7.77 -21.86
CA GLN A 287 -5.57 8.04 -23.30
C GLN A 287 -6.91 7.96 -24.03
N LEU A 288 -7.69 6.91 -23.77
CA LEU A 288 -9.03 6.75 -24.33
C LEU A 288 -9.94 7.90 -23.88
N TRP A 289 -9.94 8.25 -22.60
CA TRP A 289 -10.76 9.34 -22.06
C TRP A 289 -10.38 10.68 -22.66
N HIS A 290 -9.10 10.95 -22.91
CA HIS A 290 -8.65 12.15 -23.61
C HIS A 290 -9.35 12.28 -24.97
N GLN A 291 -9.29 11.24 -25.81
CA GLN A 291 -9.94 11.22 -27.13
C GLN A 291 -11.45 11.43 -27.05
N HIS A 292 -12.10 10.82 -26.07
CA HIS A 292 -13.54 10.98 -25.88
C HIS A 292 -13.93 12.39 -25.40
N VAL A 293 -13.19 12.98 -24.48
CA VAL A 293 -13.45 14.34 -23.99
C VAL A 293 -13.24 15.37 -25.10
N GLU A 294 -12.25 15.17 -25.99
CA GLU A 294 -12.05 16.00 -27.19
C GLU A 294 -13.29 16.01 -28.10
N SER A 295 -14.00 14.88 -28.18
CA SER A 295 -15.29 14.78 -28.90
C SER A 295 -16.51 15.26 -28.08
N GLY A 296 -16.31 15.77 -26.86
CA GLY A 296 -17.38 16.19 -25.95
C GLY A 296 -18.06 15.06 -25.17
N ASN A 297 -17.56 13.83 -25.25
CA ASN A 297 -18.08 12.69 -24.50
C ASN A 297 -17.48 12.64 -23.09
N LEU A 298 -18.33 12.78 -22.07
CA LEU A 298 -17.97 12.78 -20.65
C LEU A 298 -18.47 11.54 -19.88
N GLU A 299 -18.79 10.43 -20.56
CA GLU A 299 -19.39 9.23 -19.94
C GLU A 299 -18.57 8.59 -18.82
N MET A 300 -17.24 8.71 -18.89
CA MET A 300 -16.34 8.22 -17.85
C MET A 300 -16.40 9.05 -16.55
N PHE A 301 -16.92 10.28 -16.61
CA PHE A 301 -17.03 11.21 -15.49
C PHE A 301 -18.50 11.39 -15.14
N THR A 302 -19.03 10.45 -14.37
CA THR A 302 -20.47 10.30 -14.11
C THR A 302 -21.13 11.49 -13.45
N LEU A 303 -20.43 12.18 -12.53
CA LEU A 303 -20.93 13.38 -11.89
C LEU A 303 -20.85 14.56 -12.85
N THR A 304 -19.73 14.68 -13.56
CA THR A 304 -19.47 15.75 -14.54
C THR A 304 -20.47 15.72 -15.70
N LYS A 305 -20.83 14.53 -16.20
CA LYS A 305 -21.82 14.34 -17.27
C LYS A 305 -23.20 14.92 -16.93
N GLN A 306 -23.56 15.04 -15.64
CA GLN A 306 -24.85 15.60 -15.22
C GLN A 306 -24.97 17.10 -15.50
N TRP A 307 -23.84 17.76 -15.76
CA TRP A 307 -23.75 19.19 -16.06
C TRP A 307 -23.63 19.48 -17.56
N LEU A 308 -23.92 18.49 -18.42
CA LEU A 308 -23.91 18.69 -19.87
C LEU A 308 -24.89 19.81 -20.27
N GLY A 309 -24.36 20.83 -20.94
CA GLY A 309 -25.10 22.05 -21.30
C GLY A 309 -24.16 23.25 -21.48
N VAL A 310 -24.36 24.29 -20.66
CA VAL A 310 -23.61 25.55 -20.73
C VAL A 310 -22.13 25.34 -20.33
N HIS A 311 -21.19 25.96 -21.07
CA HIS A 311 -19.73 25.90 -20.82
C HIS A 311 -19.05 24.53 -21.00
N THR A 312 -19.71 23.55 -21.64
CA THR A 312 -19.13 22.22 -21.92
C THR A 312 -17.78 22.29 -22.64
N ALA A 313 -17.63 23.18 -23.63
CA ALA A 313 -16.37 23.30 -24.39
C ALA A 313 -15.18 23.74 -23.51
N ALA A 314 -15.33 24.81 -22.72
CA ALA A 314 -14.28 25.31 -21.84
C ALA A 314 -13.91 24.31 -20.74
N LEU A 315 -14.90 23.55 -20.24
CA LEU A 315 -14.64 22.45 -19.31
C LEU A 315 -13.85 21.32 -19.97
N CYS A 316 -14.25 20.88 -21.18
CA CYS A 316 -13.55 19.85 -21.92
C CYS A 316 -12.08 20.23 -22.17
N GLU A 317 -11.78 21.49 -22.50
CA GLU A 317 -10.39 21.96 -22.64
C GLU A 317 -9.57 21.79 -21.35
N ILE A 318 -10.15 22.10 -20.19
CA ILE A 318 -9.50 21.90 -18.88
C ILE A 318 -9.26 20.42 -18.61
N ILE A 319 -10.26 19.57 -18.89
CA ILE A 319 -10.19 18.12 -18.67
C ILE A 319 -9.14 17.49 -19.60
N VAL A 320 -9.15 17.81 -20.89
CA VAL A 320 -8.17 17.32 -21.88
C VAL A 320 -6.76 17.69 -21.46
N LYS A 321 -6.53 18.95 -21.07
CA LYS A 321 -5.23 19.41 -20.57
C LYS A 321 -4.79 18.62 -19.33
N HIS A 322 -5.70 18.38 -18.39
CA HIS A 322 -5.41 17.59 -17.21
C HIS A 322 -5.06 16.14 -17.55
N LEU A 323 -5.88 15.46 -18.37
CA LEU A 323 -5.66 14.07 -18.76
C LEU A 323 -4.34 13.88 -19.50
N LYS A 324 -3.98 14.81 -20.39
CA LYS A 324 -2.67 14.82 -21.05
C LYS A 324 -1.53 14.91 -20.05
N THR A 325 -1.62 15.85 -19.10
CA THR A 325 -0.58 16.01 -18.07
C THR A 325 -0.51 14.77 -17.16
N LEU A 326 -1.65 14.16 -16.85
CA LEU A 326 -1.73 12.93 -16.08
C LEU A 326 -1.05 11.77 -16.80
N GLU A 327 -1.26 11.61 -18.11
CA GLU A 327 -0.60 10.61 -18.94
C GLU A 327 0.93 10.81 -18.99
N GLU A 328 1.38 12.05 -19.20
CA GLU A 328 2.80 12.42 -19.20
C GLU A 328 3.45 12.07 -17.85
N LYS A 329 2.75 12.36 -16.74
CA LYS A 329 3.23 12.06 -15.39
C LYS A 329 3.21 10.57 -15.08
N LEU A 330 2.19 9.82 -15.49
CA LEU A 330 2.20 8.35 -15.41
C LEU A 330 3.40 7.79 -16.17
N SER A 331 3.66 8.29 -17.38
CA SER A 331 4.80 7.84 -18.19
C SER A 331 6.14 8.18 -17.53
N PHE A 332 6.31 9.41 -17.06
CA PHE A 332 7.51 9.85 -16.35
C PHE A 332 7.75 9.01 -15.09
N TYR A 333 6.74 8.99 -14.22
CA TYR A 333 6.83 8.30 -12.95
C TYR A 333 6.84 6.80 -13.09
N PHE A 334 6.53 6.14 -14.21
CA PHE A 334 6.60 4.67 -14.33
C PHE A 334 7.48 4.17 -15.50
N SER A 335 8.23 5.07 -16.14
CA SER A 335 9.13 4.78 -17.29
C SER A 335 10.13 3.65 -17.07
N SER A 336 10.58 3.45 -15.83
CA SER A 336 11.54 2.42 -15.44
C SER A 336 10.95 1.01 -15.34
N VAL A 337 9.64 0.85 -15.56
CA VAL A 337 8.89 -0.37 -15.28
C VAL A 337 8.41 -0.95 -16.61
N SER A 338 9.30 -1.62 -17.35
CA SER A 338 8.91 -2.46 -18.48
C SER A 338 8.90 -3.92 -18.03
N THR A 339 7.76 -4.60 -18.23
CA THR A 339 7.59 -6.01 -17.84
C THR A 339 7.22 -6.90 -19.02
N GLU A 340 7.24 -6.37 -20.25
CA GLU A 340 6.90 -7.12 -21.47
C GLU A 340 7.88 -8.29 -21.70
N CYS A 341 9.16 -8.10 -21.39
CA CYS A 341 10.18 -9.17 -21.46
C CYS A 341 10.00 -10.27 -20.39
N LEU A 342 9.04 -10.10 -19.48
CA LEU A 342 8.75 -11.01 -18.36
C LEU A 342 7.43 -11.75 -18.54
N ASP A 343 6.76 -11.63 -19.69
CA ASP A 343 5.48 -12.31 -19.96
C ASP A 343 5.58 -13.83 -19.88
N TRP A 344 6.76 -14.40 -20.15
CA TRP A 344 7.02 -15.83 -19.95
C TRP A 344 6.91 -16.26 -18.48
N VAL A 345 7.07 -15.34 -17.51
CA VAL A 345 6.83 -15.61 -16.08
C VAL A 345 5.34 -15.72 -15.79
N ARG A 346 4.50 -14.94 -16.48
CA ARG A 346 3.03 -14.98 -16.32
C ARG A 346 2.43 -16.20 -17.01
N ASP A 347 2.86 -16.46 -18.23
CA ASP A 347 2.42 -17.60 -19.04
C ASP A 347 3.62 -18.13 -19.87
N PRO A 348 4.29 -19.20 -19.40
CA PRO A 348 5.40 -19.79 -20.14
C PRO A 348 4.95 -20.53 -21.41
N TYR A 349 3.66 -20.82 -21.58
CA TYR A 349 3.11 -21.60 -22.70
C TYR A 349 2.55 -20.74 -23.83
N SER A 350 2.34 -19.44 -23.60
CA SER A 350 1.88 -18.51 -24.63
C SER A 350 2.93 -18.34 -25.74
N SER A 351 2.46 -18.38 -26.99
CA SER A 351 3.30 -18.10 -28.17
C SER A 351 3.69 -16.62 -28.28
N ALA A 352 2.99 -15.73 -27.57
CA ALA A 352 3.34 -14.32 -27.49
C ALA A 352 4.46 -14.04 -26.49
N SER A 353 4.70 -14.95 -25.53
CA SER A 353 5.79 -14.87 -24.58
C SER A 353 7.11 -15.17 -25.29
N VAL A 354 7.80 -14.16 -25.80
CA VAL A 354 9.15 -14.36 -26.34
C VAL A 354 10.10 -14.49 -25.15
N GLY A 355 10.80 -15.62 -25.03
CA GLY A 355 11.90 -15.76 -24.06
C GLY A 355 12.86 -14.58 -24.27
N GLY A 356 13.08 -13.79 -23.23
CA GLY A 356 13.63 -12.45 -23.36
C GLY A 356 15.10 -12.42 -23.81
N LYS A 357 15.54 -11.26 -24.32
CA LYS A 357 16.97 -10.94 -24.55
C LYS A 357 17.83 -11.09 -23.29
N ASP A 358 17.21 -11.03 -22.12
CA ASP A 358 17.86 -11.11 -20.81
C ASP A 358 17.99 -12.56 -20.29
N MET A 359 17.63 -13.57 -21.10
CA MET A 359 17.79 -14.98 -20.76
C MET A 359 19.11 -15.54 -21.29
N THR A 360 19.80 -16.35 -20.49
CA THR A 360 20.94 -17.16 -20.94
C THR A 360 20.46 -18.28 -21.87
N LEU A 361 21.37 -18.87 -22.64
CA LEU A 361 21.04 -20.00 -23.51
C LEU A 361 20.42 -21.16 -22.72
N GLN A 362 20.96 -21.48 -21.55
CA GLN A 362 20.44 -22.55 -20.69
C GLN A 362 19.01 -22.27 -20.21
N GLU A 363 18.72 -21.03 -19.83
CA GLU A 363 17.35 -20.63 -19.44
C GLU A 363 16.38 -20.75 -20.64
N GLN A 364 16.84 -20.43 -21.86
CA GLN A 364 16.02 -20.57 -23.08
C GLN A 364 15.78 -22.04 -23.43
N GLU A 365 16.77 -22.91 -23.24
CA GLU A 365 16.65 -24.36 -23.40
C GLU A 365 15.64 -24.94 -22.40
N GLU A 366 15.77 -24.61 -21.11
CA GLU A 366 14.80 -25.02 -20.07
C GLU A 366 13.37 -24.52 -20.40
N LEU A 367 13.21 -23.27 -20.87
CA LEU A 367 11.89 -22.75 -21.26
C LEU A 367 11.31 -23.52 -22.46
N THR A 368 12.17 -23.90 -23.41
CA THR A 368 11.76 -24.67 -24.59
C THR A 368 11.29 -26.07 -24.20
N GLU A 369 11.99 -26.73 -23.29
CA GLU A 369 11.60 -28.04 -22.76
C GLU A 369 10.34 -27.97 -21.89
N LEU A 370 10.25 -26.98 -20.99
CA LEU A 370 9.06 -26.76 -20.14
C LEU A 370 7.79 -26.61 -20.99
N ARG A 371 7.87 -25.90 -22.12
CA ARG A 371 6.76 -25.70 -23.06
C ARG A 371 6.23 -27.00 -23.66
N GLN A 372 7.11 -27.98 -23.86
CA GLN A 372 6.74 -29.30 -24.37
C GLN A 372 6.30 -30.26 -23.27
N ASN A 373 6.58 -29.94 -21.99
CA ASN A 373 6.20 -30.77 -20.86
C ASN A 373 4.69 -30.65 -20.55
N ARG A 374 3.92 -31.65 -20.97
CA ARG A 374 2.46 -31.70 -20.75
C ARG A 374 2.07 -31.81 -19.28
N GLY A 375 2.90 -32.43 -18.44
CA GLY A 375 2.63 -32.58 -17.01
C GLY A 375 2.62 -31.23 -16.29
N PHE A 376 3.62 -30.39 -16.52
CA PHE A 376 3.63 -29.01 -16.01
C PHE A 376 2.51 -28.17 -16.62
N LYS A 377 2.20 -28.34 -17.91
CA LYS A 377 1.11 -27.59 -18.55
C LYS A 377 -0.25 -27.84 -17.92
N LEU A 378 -0.54 -29.09 -17.52
CA LEU A 378 -1.77 -29.43 -16.81
C LEU A 378 -1.78 -28.81 -15.41
N ARG A 379 -0.67 -28.91 -14.67
CA ARG A 379 -0.53 -28.33 -13.32
C ARG A 379 -0.60 -26.80 -13.31
N PHE A 380 -0.13 -26.13 -14.36
CA PHE A 380 -0.12 -24.67 -14.47
C PHE A 380 -1.52 -24.06 -14.30
N ALA A 381 -2.55 -24.73 -14.82
CA ALA A 381 -3.93 -24.26 -14.69
C ALA A 381 -4.49 -24.37 -13.26
N ASP A 382 -3.92 -25.27 -12.45
CA ASP A 382 -4.44 -25.63 -11.12
C ASP A 382 -3.64 -24.98 -9.97
N LEU A 383 -2.47 -24.42 -10.24
CA LEU A 383 -1.57 -23.87 -9.23
C LEU A 383 -1.53 -22.34 -9.25
N PRO A 384 -1.39 -21.69 -8.08
CA PRO A 384 -0.93 -20.32 -8.00
C PRO A 384 0.41 -20.14 -8.72
N LEU A 385 0.64 -18.96 -9.30
CA LEU A 385 1.79 -18.72 -10.16
C LEU A 385 3.14 -18.96 -9.46
N ASP A 386 3.27 -18.51 -8.21
CA ASP A 386 4.47 -18.73 -7.40
C ASP A 386 4.67 -20.21 -7.08
N SER A 387 3.61 -20.92 -6.69
CA SER A 387 3.64 -22.36 -6.44
C SER A 387 4.01 -23.16 -7.69
N PHE A 388 3.50 -22.77 -8.87
CA PHE A 388 3.88 -23.39 -10.13
C PHE A 388 5.38 -23.27 -10.39
N TRP A 389 5.95 -22.07 -10.25
CA TRP A 389 7.39 -21.87 -10.47
C TRP A 389 8.23 -22.59 -9.41
N LEU A 390 7.79 -22.65 -8.16
CA LEU A 390 8.47 -23.40 -7.10
C LEU A 390 8.46 -24.92 -7.36
N ASP A 391 7.37 -25.46 -7.87
CA ASP A 391 7.31 -26.88 -8.26
C ASP A 391 8.18 -27.16 -9.51
N THR A 392 8.17 -26.22 -10.46
CA THR A 392 8.98 -26.27 -11.69
C THR A 392 10.48 -26.26 -11.40
N ALA A 393 10.92 -25.63 -10.30
CA ALA A 393 12.32 -25.56 -9.90
C ALA A 393 12.97 -26.93 -9.63
N LYS A 394 12.18 -28.00 -9.43
CA LYS A 394 12.70 -29.36 -9.25
C LYS A 394 13.28 -29.96 -10.54
N GLU A 395 12.75 -29.55 -11.70
CA GLU A 395 13.16 -30.06 -13.02
C GLU A 395 13.86 -28.98 -13.86
N PHE A 396 13.44 -27.72 -13.76
CA PHE A 396 13.97 -26.59 -14.51
C PHE A 396 14.45 -25.47 -13.57
N PRO A 397 15.54 -25.72 -12.80
CA PRO A 397 15.95 -24.86 -11.70
C PRO A 397 16.42 -23.47 -12.15
N LEU A 398 17.06 -23.32 -13.31
CA LEU A 398 17.61 -22.01 -13.72
C LEU A 398 16.47 -21.06 -14.10
N LEU A 399 15.56 -21.53 -14.95
CA LEU A 399 14.38 -20.82 -15.41
C LEU A 399 13.45 -20.48 -14.25
N ALA A 400 13.14 -21.47 -13.40
CA ALA A 400 12.26 -21.28 -12.26
C ALA A 400 12.83 -20.28 -11.25
N ASN A 401 14.13 -20.34 -10.98
CA ASN A 401 14.78 -19.35 -10.10
C ASN A 401 14.65 -17.93 -10.65
N LYS A 402 14.81 -17.73 -11.96
CA LYS A 402 14.63 -16.42 -12.59
C LYS A 402 13.19 -15.93 -12.48
N ALA A 403 12.21 -16.82 -12.64
CA ALA A 403 10.80 -16.50 -12.45
C ALA A 403 10.49 -16.13 -10.98
N ILE A 404 10.98 -16.91 -10.01
CA ILE A 404 10.81 -16.64 -8.57
C ILE A 404 11.45 -15.29 -8.21
N LEU A 405 12.64 -14.98 -8.71
CA LEU A 405 13.30 -13.69 -8.51
C LEU A 405 12.54 -12.51 -9.11
N THR A 406 11.67 -12.76 -10.11
CA THR A 406 10.77 -11.76 -10.69
C THR A 406 9.52 -11.54 -9.82
N LEU A 407 9.04 -12.59 -9.15
CA LEU A 407 7.83 -12.57 -8.32
C LEU A 407 8.08 -12.14 -6.86
N LEU A 408 9.30 -12.38 -6.35
CA LEU A 408 9.67 -12.08 -4.96
C LEU A 408 9.62 -10.57 -4.62
N PRO A 409 10.01 -9.63 -5.49
CA PRO A 409 10.03 -8.22 -5.13
C PRO A 409 8.66 -7.62 -4.82
N PHE A 410 8.60 -6.77 -3.80
CA PHE A 410 7.43 -5.95 -3.49
C PHE A 410 7.31 -4.80 -4.50
N SER A 411 6.09 -4.55 -5.01
CA SER A 411 5.78 -3.36 -5.81
C SER A 411 5.32 -2.17 -4.96
N THR A 412 4.82 -2.42 -3.75
CA THR A 412 4.25 -1.40 -2.86
C THR A 412 4.74 -1.58 -1.42
N THR A 413 4.61 -0.52 -0.62
CA THR A 413 4.81 -0.53 0.84
C THR A 413 3.48 -0.76 1.60
N TYR A 414 2.51 -1.41 0.95
CA TYR A 414 1.16 -1.62 1.51
C TYR A 414 1.16 -2.35 2.86
N LEU A 415 2.02 -3.36 3.04
CA LEU A 415 2.07 -4.06 4.33
C LEU A 415 2.65 -3.15 5.42
N CYS A 416 3.55 -2.22 5.09
CA CYS A 416 3.98 -1.21 6.04
C CYS A 416 2.83 -0.30 6.47
N GLU A 417 1.97 0.16 5.54
CA GLU A 417 0.80 0.96 5.88
C GLU A 417 -0.19 0.23 6.80
N ILE A 418 -0.43 -1.07 6.57
CA ILE A 418 -1.24 -1.92 7.46
C ILE A 418 -0.58 -2.01 8.84
N SER A 419 0.73 -2.22 8.85
CA SER A 419 1.48 -2.42 10.09
C SER A 419 1.51 -1.14 10.94
N PHE A 420 1.67 0.04 10.31
CA PHE A 420 1.53 1.33 10.97
C PHE A 420 0.12 1.58 11.49
N SER A 421 -0.92 1.18 10.73
CA SER A 421 -2.30 1.29 11.21
C SER A 421 -2.53 0.46 12.48
N SER A 422 -1.93 -0.73 12.53
CA SER A 422 -1.95 -1.61 13.71
C SER A 422 -1.13 -1.03 14.87
N MET A 423 0.01 -0.41 14.58
CA MET A 423 0.83 0.29 15.56
C MET A 423 0.06 1.44 16.22
N ILE A 424 -0.68 2.24 15.44
CA ILE A 424 -1.52 3.33 15.97
C ILE A 424 -2.66 2.77 16.85
N ALA A 425 -3.22 1.61 16.50
CA ALA A 425 -4.23 0.95 17.32
C ALA A 425 -3.66 0.42 18.66
N ILE A 426 -2.41 -0.04 18.66
CA ILE A 426 -1.69 -0.52 19.85
C ILE A 426 -1.24 0.66 20.74
N LYS A 427 -0.52 1.63 20.16
CA LYS A 427 -0.06 2.86 20.83
C LYS A 427 -1.17 3.92 20.82
N THR A 428 -2.17 3.72 21.66
CA THR A 428 -3.18 4.75 21.95
C THR A 428 -2.62 5.84 22.86
N LYS A 429 -3.32 6.98 23.00
CA LYS A 429 -2.96 8.04 23.96
C LYS A 429 -2.75 7.52 25.40
N TYR A 430 -3.45 6.45 25.78
CA TYR A 430 -3.32 5.84 27.10
C TYR A 430 -2.18 4.82 27.20
N ARG A 431 -1.58 4.41 26.08
CA ARG A 431 -0.45 3.48 25.98
C ARG A 431 0.75 4.10 25.22
N GLU A 432 0.87 5.42 25.22
CA GLU A 432 1.90 6.16 24.46
C GLU A 432 3.34 5.77 24.85
N ARG A 433 3.53 5.32 26.09
CA ARG A 433 4.81 4.92 26.68
C ARG A 433 5.16 3.46 26.45
N LEU A 434 4.34 2.72 25.69
CA LEU A 434 4.62 1.32 25.37
C LEU A 434 5.93 1.23 24.59
N ARG A 435 6.88 0.47 25.15
CA ARG A 435 8.22 0.25 24.57
C ARG A 435 8.27 -1.01 23.70
N SER A 436 7.46 -2.03 24.01
CA SER A 436 7.43 -3.34 23.33
C SER A 436 6.51 -3.34 22.10
N VAL A 437 6.71 -2.37 21.21
CA VAL A 437 5.84 -2.19 20.03
C VAL A 437 6.12 -3.26 18.99
N ASP A 438 7.39 -3.62 18.82
CA ASP A 438 7.84 -4.69 17.92
C ASP A 438 7.19 -6.02 18.29
N GLU A 439 7.20 -6.38 19.57
CA GLU A 439 6.69 -7.65 20.06
C GLU A 439 5.16 -7.75 19.94
N GLU A 440 4.43 -6.68 20.28
CA GLU A 440 2.97 -6.64 20.08
C GLU A 440 2.60 -6.72 18.59
N LEU A 441 3.31 -5.98 17.73
CA LEU A 441 3.07 -6.01 16.28
C LEU A 441 3.38 -7.39 15.69
N ARG A 442 4.48 -8.02 16.12
CA ARG A 442 4.87 -9.34 15.62
C ARG A 442 3.81 -10.39 15.92
N VAL A 443 3.31 -10.43 17.16
CA VAL A 443 2.22 -11.34 17.54
C VAL A 443 0.93 -11.03 16.78
N CYS A 444 0.65 -9.75 16.49
CA CYS A 444 -0.57 -9.34 15.80
C CYS A 444 -0.54 -9.56 14.28
N LEU A 445 0.61 -9.39 13.64
CA LEU A 445 0.72 -9.24 12.18
C LEU A 445 1.39 -10.43 11.48
N SER A 446 2.12 -11.25 12.23
CA SER A 446 2.80 -12.42 11.65
C SER A 446 1.77 -13.39 11.07
N SER A 447 2.00 -13.83 9.84
CA SER A 447 1.27 -14.93 9.23
C SER A 447 1.75 -16.29 9.75
N ILE A 448 2.95 -16.33 10.34
CA ILE A 448 3.51 -17.49 11.02
C ILE A 448 3.10 -17.43 12.51
N PRO A 449 2.36 -18.45 13.01
CA PRO A 449 1.91 -18.49 14.40
C PRO A 449 3.03 -18.95 15.34
N ALA A 450 2.95 -18.51 16.60
CA ALA A 450 3.78 -19.05 17.67
C ALA A 450 3.46 -20.54 17.91
N ARG A 451 4.49 -21.32 18.24
CA ARG A 451 4.39 -22.73 18.64
C ARG A 451 3.92 -22.83 20.09
N ILE A 452 2.64 -22.52 20.32
CA ILE A 452 2.04 -22.46 21.65
C ILE A 452 2.29 -23.74 22.46
N SER A 453 2.16 -24.92 21.86
CA SER A 453 2.40 -26.19 22.56
C SER A 453 3.84 -26.32 23.08
N ALA A 454 4.83 -25.85 22.31
CA ALA A 454 6.23 -25.86 22.73
C ALA A 454 6.49 -24.84 23.85
N LEU A 455 5.93 -23.63 23.70
CA LEU A 455 5.99 -22.58 24.73
C LEU A 455 5.37 -23.05 26.06
N CYS A 456 4.19 -23.69 26.00
CA CYS A 456 3.52 -24.22 27.19
C CYS A 456 4.33 -25.34 27.84
N SER A 457 4.92 -26.24 27.05
CA SER A 457 5.73 -27.35 27.57
C SER A 457 7.01 -26.89 28.27
N ALA A 458 7.56 -25.74 27.87
CA ALA A 458 8.73 -25.13 28.51
C ALA A 458 8.40 -24.38 29.81
N LYS A 459 7.11 -24.17 30.14
CA LYS A 459 6.69 -23.47 31.37
C LYS A 459 6.22 -24.48 32.41
N GLN A 460 6.80 -24.40 33.61
CA GLN A 460 6.35 -25.21 34.74
C GLN A 460 4.97 -24.71 35.22
N ALA A 461 3.99 -25.60 35.33
CA ALA A 461 2.69 -25.26 35.89
C ALA A 461 2.86 -24.94 37.38
N GLN A 462 2.71 -23.66 37.76
CA GLN A 462 2.54 -23.32 39.16
C GLN A 462 1.10 -23.65 39.54
N VAL A 463 0.90 -24.81 40.16
CA VAL A 463 -0.34 -25.10 40.88
C VAL A 463 -0.34 -24.17 42.09
N ALA A 464 -1.23 -23.18 42.09
CA ALA A 464 -1.42 -22.34 43.27
C ALA A 464 -1.87 -23.25 44.43
N HIS A 465 -1.13 -23.18 45.55
CA HIS A 465 -1.45 -23.89 46.79
C HIS A 465 -2.70 -23.32 47.46
#